data_AF-I0R820-F1
#
_entry.id   AF-I0R820-F1
#
_cell.length_a   1.000
_cell.length_b   1.000
_cell.length_c   1.000
_cell.angle_alpha   90.00
_cell.angle_beta   90.00
_cell.angle_gamma   90.00
#
_symmetry.space_group_name_H-M   'P 1'
#
loop_
_entity.id
_entity.type
_entity.pdbx_description
1 polymer ?
#
loop_
_entity_poly.entity_id
_entity_poly.type
_entity_poly.pdbx_seq_one_letter_code
_entity_poly.pdbx_strand_id
1 'polypeptide(L)'
;MIDFGKVQADAVKNVCKSKITGKAADYRIYSAITIGGNTYIPLVYKGISIYLIPEKYSLLNPAFAEVGNPMVEKIFKSAEDAEQITDTKMIKLLPDGRQLKEFKTPMGKSVFVDEKLIKPFGNQGIRYYANENSDIVYIKEIEELLGLAFATRVKE
;
A
#
# COMPACT_ATOMS: atom_id res chain seq x y z
N MET A 1 8.32 -7.28 9.42
CA MET A 1 8.79 -6.04 8.81
C MET A 1 8.81 -6.22 7.30
N ILE A 2 8.48 -5.17 6.54
CA ILE A 2 8.46 -5.19 5.07
C ILE A 2 9.87 -5.45 4.52
N ASP A 3 9.97 -6.26 3.47
CA ASP A 3 11.20 -6.45 2.73
C ASP A 3 11.25 -5.46 1.56
N PHE A 4 11.83 -4.29 1.81
CA PHE A 4 11.95 -3.24 0.79
C PHE A 4 12.78 -3.68 -0.42
N GLY A 5 13.78 -4.56 -0.23
CA GLY A 5 14.61 -5.06 -1.33
C GLY A 5 13.77 -5.93 -2.28
N LYS A 6 12.96 -6.83 -1.72
CA LYS A 6 12.04 -7.67 -2.50
C LYS A 6 10.99 -6.84 -3.24
N VAL A 7 10.34 -5.88 -2.58
CA VAL A 7 9.31 -5.05 -3.22
C VAL A 7 9.89 -4.24 -4.39
N GLN A 8 11.08 -3.66 -4.21
CA GLN A 8 11.78 -2.94 -5.29
C GLN A 8 12.15 -3.88 -6.46
N ALA A 9 12.67 -5.07 -6.17
CA ALA A 9 13.03 -6.06 -7.19
C ALA A 9 11.80 -6.52 -8.00
N ASP A 10 10.68 -6.78 -7.32
CA ASP A 10 9.41 -7.17 -7.96
C ASP A 10 8.89 -6.05 -8.87
N ALA A 11 8.94 -4.80 -8.42
CA ALA A 11 8.54 -3.64 -9.22
C ALA A 11 9.41 -3.47 -10.48
N VAL A 12 10.74 -3.49 -10.33
CA VAL A 12 11.67 -3.38 -11.47
C VAL A 12 11.47 -4.52 -12.47
N LYS A 13 11.37 -5.77 -11.98
CA LYS A 13 11.13 -6.94 -12.83
C LYS A 13 9.83 -6.80 -13.62
N ASN A 14 8.77 -6.31 -12.98
CA ASN A 14 7.48 -6.09 -13.63
C ASN A 14 7.55 -5.01 -14.72
N VAL A 15 8.17 -3.86 -14.42
CA VAL A 15 8.35 -2.76 -15.38
C VAL A 15 9.21 -3.18 -16.57
N CYS A 16 10.32 -3.89 -16.35
CA CYS A 16 11.16 -4.41 -17.44
C CYS A 16 10.40 -5.42 -18.30
N LYS A 17 9.68 -6.36 -17.68
CA LYS A 17 8.85 -7.34 -18.40
C LYS A 17 7.75 -6.67 -19.23
N SER A 18 7.13 -5.61 -18.71
CA SER A 18 6.15 -4.80 -19.43
C SER A 18 6.74 -4.22 -20.72
N LYS A 19 7.93 -3.60 -20.63
CA LYS A 19 8.63 -3.05 -21.81
C LYS A 19 8.97 -4.12 -22.85
N ILE A 20 9.39 -5.31 -22.42
CA ILE A 20 9.74 -6.43 -23.32
C ILE A 20 8.49 -7.03 -23.99
N THR A 21 7.39 -7.15 -23.24
CA THR A 21 6.19 -7.86 -23.73
C THR A 21 5.12 -6.96 -24.33
N GLY A 22 5.27 -5.63 -24.20
CA GLY A 22 4.25 -4.64 -24.60
C GLY A 22 3.00 -4.62 -23.71
N LYS A 23 2.92 -5.45 -22.68
CA LYS A 23 1.80 -5.47 -21.73
C LYS A 23 1.94 -4.33 -20.72
N ALA A 24 0.83 -3.78 -20.24
CA ALA A 24 0.86 -2.78 -19.17
C ALA A 24 1.57 -3.33 -17.91
N ALA A 25 2.41 -2.51 -17.29
CA ALA A 25 3.02 -2.83 -16.00
C ALA A 25 1.95 -2.81 -14.90
N ASP A 26 2.04 -3.77 -13.98
CA ASP A 26 1.28 -3.75 -12.73
C ASP A 26 1.85 -2.70 -11.77
N TYR A 27 3.16 -2.41 -11.84
CA TYR A 27 3.80 -1.41 -11.00
C TYR A 27 4.02 -0.09 -11.72
N ARG A 28 3.85 1.01 -10.99
CA ARG A 28 4.35 2.34 -11.34
C ARG A 28 5.27 2.85 -10.24
N ILE A 29 6.38 3.44 -10.64
CA ILE A 29 7.40 3.99 -9.75
C ILE A 29 7.31 5.50 -9.90
N TYR A 30 7.09 6.24 -8.83
CA TYR A 30 7.03 7.69 -8.88
C TYR A 30 8.30 8.32 -8.32
N SER A 31 8.54 9.57 -8.72
CA SER A 31 9.56 10.42 -8.11
C SER A 31 9.34 10.57 -6.60
N ALA A 32 10.41 10.89 -5.88
CA ALA A 32 10.38 11.03 -4.44
C ALA A 32 9.36 12.09 -3.97
N ILE A 33 8.71 11.82 -2.84
CA ILE A 33 7.76 12.71 -2.16
C ILE A 33 8.09 12.82 -0.67
N THR A 34 7.71 13.93 -0.05
CA THR A 34 7.89 14.14 1.39
C THR A 34 6.56 13.99 2.12
N ILE A 35 6.51 13.13 3.15
CA ILE A 35 5.34 12.91 4.01
C ILE A 35 5.81 12.99 5.46
N GLY A 36 5.22 13.88 6.27
CA GLY A 36 5.58 14.01 7.68
C GLY A 36 7.07 14.30 7.93
N GLY A 37 7.73 15.01 7.01
CA GLY A 37 9.17 15.31 7.07
C GLY A 37 10.10 14.21 6.57
N ASN A 38 9.58 13.03 6.23
CA ASN A 38 10.34 11.90 5.68
C ASN A 38 10.18 11.82 4.16
N THR A 39 11.26 11.49 3.45
CA THR A 39 11.26 11.32 1.99
C THR A 39 11.07 9.85 1.60
N TYR A 40 10.15 9.61 0.67
CA TYR A 40 9.79 8.27 0.19
C TYR A 40 9.76 8.20 -1.34
N ILE A 41 10.07 7.03 -1.88
CA ILE A 41 9.79 6.66 -3.27
C ILE A 41 8.52 5.81 -3.30
N PRO A 42 7.41 6.30 -3.90
CA PRO A 42 6.18 5.55 -3.97
C PRO A 42 6.20 4.49 -5.09
N LEU A 43 5.82 3.26 -4.75
CA LEU A 43 5.57 2.17 -5.69
C LEU A 43 4.10 1.81 -5.68
N VAL A 44 3.39 2.14 -6.77
CA VAL A 44 1.95 1.87 -6.90
C VAL A 44 1.75 0.54 -7.62
N TYR A 45 1.10 -0.40 -6.96
CA TYR A 45 0.72 -1.69 -7.51
C TYR A 45 -0.75 -1.69 -7.93
N LYS A 46 -0.97 -1.91 -9.24
CA LYS A 46 -2.26 -2.00 -9.93
C LYS A 46 -3.22 -0.83 -9.69
N GLY A 47 -2.70 0.30 -9.19
CA GLY A 47 -3.51 1.45 -8.78
C GLY A 47 -4.32 1.25 -7.49
N ILE A 48 -4.10 0.16 -6.74
CA ILE A 48 -4.91 -0.23 -5.57
C ILE A 48 -4.10 -0.45 -4.29
N SER A 49 -2.77 -0.42 -4.39
CA SER A 49 -1.86 -0.51 -3.25
C SER A 49 -0.66 0.37 -3.51
N ILE A 50 -0.13 1.00 -2.47
CA ILE A 50 1.07 1.82 -2.55
C ILE A 50 2.05 1.37 -1.48
N TYR A 51 3.28 1.08 -1.88
CA TYR A 51 4.41 0.85 -0.98
C TYR A 51 5.26 2.11 -0.94
N LEU A 52 5.53 2.63 0.25
CA LEU A 52 6.44 3.75 0.45
C LEU A 52 7.81 3.20 0.82
N ILE A 53 8.77 3.37 -0.09
CA ILE A 53 10.16 3.00 0.18
C ILE A 53 10.83 4.23 0.78
N PRO A 54 11.30 4.21 2.04
CA PRO A 54 12.11 5.31 2.57
C PRO A 54 13.30 5.56 1.65
N GLU A 55 13.60 6.82 1.32
CA GLU A 55 14.66 7.17 0.37
C GLU A 55 16.02 6.57 0.76
N LYS A 56 16.32 6.55 2.07
CA LYS A 56 17.50 5.89 2.67
C LYS A 56 17.66 4.40 2.32
N TYR A 57 16.58 3.72 1.94
CA TYR A 57 16.56 2.31 1.57
C TYR A 57 16.31 2.06 0.08
N SER A 58 16.22 3.13 -0.71
CA SER A 58 16.03 3.00 -2.15
C SER A 58 17.32 2.57 -2.85
N LEU A 59 17.21 1.54 -3.67
CA LEU A 59 18.22 1.10 -4.64
C LEU A 59 17.70 1.29 -6.09
N LEU A 60 16.58 2.00 -6.26
CA LEU A 60 15.96 2.21 -7.57
C LEU A 60 16.75 3.22 -8.39
N ASN A 61 16.99 2.88 -9.66
CA ASN A 61 17.51 3.85 -10.61
C ASN A 61 16.41 4.91 -10.90
N PRO A 62 16.69 6.22 -10.73
CA PRO A 62 15.74 7.28 -11.01
C PRO A 62 15.14 7.24 -12.42
N ALA A 63 15.83 6.63 -13.40
CA ALA A 63 15.33 6.46 -14.76
C ALA A 63 14.06 5.57 -14.86
N PHE A 64 13.73 4.81 -13.81
CA PHE A 64 12.46 4.09 -13.74
C PHE A 64 11.30 4.94 -13.20
N ALA A 65 11.60 6.09 -12.58
CA ALA A 65 10.59 6.92 -11.96
C ALA A 65 9.84 7.76 -13.00
N GLU A 66 8.51 7.72 -12.92
CA GLU A 66 7.63 8.68 -13.55
C GLU A 66 7.71 10.03 -12.81
N VAL A 67 7.34 11.11 -13.50
CA VAL A 67 7.20 12.44 -12.89
C VAL A 67 6.27 12.31 -11.68
N GLY A 68 6.65 12.97 -10.57
CA GLY A 68 5.91 12.90 -9.31
C GLY A 68 4.41 13.09 -9.49
N ASN A 69 3.61 12.30 -8.76
CA ASN A 69 2.15 12.35 -8.83
C ASN A 69 1.59 13.07 -7.59
N PRO A 70 1.07 14.30 -7.73
CA PRO A 70 0.52 15.07 -6.61
C PRO A 70 -0.63 14.36 -5.88
N MET A 71 -1.30 13.41 -6.53
CA MET A 71 -2.37 12.62 -5.90
C MET A 71 -1.82 11.65 -4.84
N VAL A 72 -0.61 11.12 -5.04
CA VAL A 72 0.05 10.22 -4.07
C VAL A 72 0.45 10.99 -2.81
N GLU A 73 0.89 12.24 -2.93
CA GLU A 73 1.13 13.06 -1.75
C GLU A 73 -0.18 13.38 -1.00
N LYS A 74 -1.22 13.77 -1.75
CA LYS A 74 -2.54 14.12 -1.18
C LYS A 74 -3.20 12.97 -0.42
N ILE A 75 -3.15 11.74 -0.95
CA ILE A 75 -3.80 10.58 -0.29
C ILE A 75 -3.15 10.28 1.07
N PHE A 76 -1.86 10.55 1.24
CA PHE A 76 -1.17 10.31 2.51
C PHE A 76 -1.30 11.45 3.52
N LYS A 77 -1.67 12.67 3.11
CA LYS A 77 -2.04 13.74 4.06
C LYS A 77 -3.23 13.32 4.93
N SER A 78 -4.20 12.62 4.34
CA SER A 78 -5.35 12.08 5.07
C SER A 78 -5.01 10.90 6.02
N ALA A 79 -3.75 10.46 6.08
CA ALA A 79 -3.33 9.43 7.04
C ALA A 79 -3.12 9.99 8.45
N GLU A 80 -3.02 11.32 8.61
CA GLU A 80 -2.89 12.00 9.90
C GLU A 80 -4.20 11.92 10.69
N ASP A 81 -5.33 12.10 10.02
CA ASP A 81 -6.68 12.03 10.63
C ASP A 81 -7.25 10.60 10.70
N ALA A 82 -6.46 9.59 10.30
CA ALA A 82 -6.93 8.22 10.26
C ALA A 82 -6.89 7.56 11.64
N GLU A 83 -7.97 6.87 12.02
CA GLU A 83 -8.07 6.15 13.27
C GLU A 83 -7.52 4.72 13.14
N GLN A 84 -6.93 4.21 14.21
CA GLN A 84 -6.44 2.83 14.22
C GLN A 84 -7.63 1.86 14.14
N ILE A 85 -7.58 0.94 13.18
CA ILE A 85 -8.56 -0.14 13.02
C ILE A 85 -8.04 -1.43 13.62
N THR A 86 -8.95 -2.23 14.17
CA THR A 86 -8.61 -3.48 14.85
C THR A 86 -8.69 -4.65 13.87
N ASP A 87 -7.59 -5.40 13.77
CA ASP A 87 -7.55 -6.67 13.06
C ASP A 87 -8.39 -7.71 13.81
N THR A 88 -9.47 -8.16 13.17
CA THR A 88 -10.37 -9.17 13.76
C THR A 88 -9.81 -10.59 13.67
N LYS A 89 -8.74 -10.80 12.90
CA LYS A 89 -8.18 -12.09 12.48
C LYS A 89 -9.12 -12.93 11.62
N MET A 90 -10.26 -12.38 11.22
CA MET A 90 -11.21 -13.06 10.35
C MET A 90 -10.80 -12.93 8.88
N ILE A 91 -10.94 -14.03 8.14
CA ILE A 91 -10.72 -14.09 6.70
C ILE A 91 -12.04 -14.47 6.02
N LYS A 92 -12.53 -13.61 5.12
CA LYS A 92 -13.66 -13.86 4.25
C LYS A 92 -13.17 -14.35 2.89
N LEU A 93 -13.55 -15.56 2.50
CA LEU A 93 -13.25 -16.10 1.17
C LEU A 93 -14.33 -15.65 0.18
N LEU A 94 -13.94 -14.98 -0.89
CA LEU A 94 -14.83 -14.62 -2.00
C LEU A 94 -14.95 -15.78 -3.01
N PRO A 95 -16.04 -15.84 -3.81
CA PRO A 95 -16.21 -16.86 -4.85
C PRO A 95 -15.11 -16.89 -5.91
N ASP A 96 -14.42 -15.75 -6.13
CA ASP A 96 -13.28 -15.63 -7.05
C ASP A 96 -11.94 -16.09 -6.43
N GLY A 97 -11.98 -16.64 -5.21
CA GLY A 97 -10.82 -17.15 -4.50
C GLY A 97 -9.99 -16.09 -3.77
N ARG A 98 -10.39 -14.81 -3.80
CA ARG A 98 -9.73 -13.78 -2.98
C ARG A 98 -10.03 -14.00 -1.49
N GLN A 99 -9.00 -13.86 -0.68
CA GLN A 99 -9.09 -13.87 0.77
C GLN A 99 -9.07 -12.43 1.27
N LEU A 100 -10.17 -11.99 1.86
CA LEU A 100 -10.30 -10.66 2.42
C LEU A 100 -10.11 -10.73 3.93
N LYS A 101 -9.14 -9.97 4.44
CA LYS A 101 -8.95 -9.79 5.86
C LYS A 101 -9.91 -8.72 6.37
N GLU A 102 -10.59 -9.01 7.48
CA GLU A 102 -11.53 -8.09 8.10
C GLU A 102 -10.88 -7.29 9.23
N PHE A 103 -11.09 -5.97 9.19
CA PHE A 103 -10.79 -5.04 10.25
C PHE A 103 -12.07 -4.39 10.75
N LYS A 104 -12.07 -3.90 11.99
CA LYS A 104 -13.14 -3.06 12.53
C LYS A 104 -12.66 -1.66 12.88
N THR A 105 -13.45 -0.67 12.47
CA THR A 105 -13.28 0.70 12.96
C THR A 105 -13.68 0.79 14.45
N PRO A 106 -13.31 1.88 15.16
CA PRO A 106 -13.77 2.11 16.52
C PRO A 106 -15.30 2.11 16.68
N MET A 107 -16.03 2.49 15.63
CA MET A 107 -17.50 2.46 15.55
C MET A 107 -18.07 1.07 15.18
N GLY A 108 -17.23 0.05 15.02
CA GLY A 108 -17.65 -1.32 14.75
C GLY A 108 -17.96 -1.65 13.28
N LYS A 109 -17.76 -0.70 12.35
CA LYS A 109 -17.90 -0.89 10.90
C LYS A 109 -16.80 -1.81 10.38
N SER A 110 -17.17 -2.81 9.57
CA SER A 110 -16.20 -3.72 8.95
C SER A 110 -15.51 -3.09 7.74
N VAL A 111 -14.21 -3.30 7.64
CA VAL A 111 -13.35 -2.89 6.52
C VAL A 111 -12.63 -4.13 6.02
N PHE A 112 -12.77 -4.44 4.74
CA PHE A 112 -12.19 -5.64 4.14
C PHE A 112 -11.04 -5.28 3.22
N VAL A 113 -9.89 -5.94 3.35
CA VAL A 113 -8.73 -5.72 2.47
C VAL A 113 -8.25 -7.06 1.91
N ASP A 114 -7.92 -7.11 0.63
CA ASP A 114 -7.31 -8.31 0.03
C ASP A 114 -5.99 -8.62 0.74
N GLU A 115 -5.93 -9.82 1.31
CA GLU A 115 -4.79 -10.27 2.11
C GLU A 115 -3.47 -10.23 1.31
N LYS A 116 -3.53 -10.43 -0.02
CA LYS A 116 -2.35 -10.37 -0.90
C LYS A 116 -1.74 -8.97 -0.96
N LEU A 117 -2.52 -7.91 -0.73
CA LEU A 117 -2.02 -6.54 -0.76
C LEU A 117 -1.30 -6.17 0.53
N ILE A 118 -1.75 -6.70 1.67
CA ILE A 118 -1.19 -6.39 2.99
C ILE A 118 -0.06 -7.33 3.41
N LYS A 119 -0.03 -8.57 2.88
CA LYS A 119 1.03 -9.56 3.15
C LYS A 119 2.46 -9.04 2.97
N PRO A 120 2.78 -8.28 1.90
CA PRO A 120 4.14 -7.77 1.69
C PRO A 120 4.65 -6.85 2.80
N PHE A 121 3.75 -6.19 3.55
CA PHE A 121 4.16 -5.31 4.64
C PHE A 121 4.68 -6.10 5.86
N GLY A 122 4.29 -7.37 5.98
CA GLY A 122 4.67 -8.27 7.08
C GLY A 122 3.59 -8.37 8.17
N ASN A 123 3.97 -8.87 9.35
CA ASN A 123 3.04 -9.14 10.46
C ASN A 123 3.50 -8.60 11.83
N GLN A 124 4.78 -8.28 11.99
CA GLN A 124 5.36 -7.77 13.24
C GLN A 124 5.46 -6.25 13.20
N GLY A 125 5.01 -5.58 14.26
CA GLY A 125 5.14 -4.12 14.44
C GLY A 125 4.15 -3.26 13.63
N ILE A 126 3.27 -3.89 12.85
CA ILE A 126 2.39 -3.19 11.91
C ILE A 126 1.05 -2.84 12.55
N ARG A 127 0.60 -1.61 12.28
CA ARG A 127 -0.72 -1.10 12.64
C ARG A 127 -1.44 -0.62 11.40
N TYR A 128 -2.76 -0.78 11.42
CA TYR A 128 -3.65 -0.42 10.32
C TYR A 128 -4.51 0.76 10.75
N TYR A 129 -4.73 1.69 9.83
CA TYR A 129 -5.51 2.90 10.07
C TYR A 129 -6.47 3.14 8.91
N ALA A 130 -7.65 3.66 9.20
CA ALA A 130 -8.61 4.05 8.18
C ALA A 130 -9.32 5.34 8.58
N ASN A 131 -9.77 6.10 7.59
CA ASN A 131 -10.66 7.23 7.81
C ASN A 131 -12.15 6.78 7.83
N GLU A 132 -13.05 7.72 8.05
CA GLU A 132 -14.50 7.49 8.11
C GLU A 132 -15.06 6.81 6.84
N ASN A 133 -14.56 7.21 5.66
CA ASN A 133 -14.95 6.61 4.39
C ASN A 133 -14.51 5.13 4.32
N SER A 134 -13.37 4.81 4.93
CA SER A 134 -12.80 3.46 5.06
C SER A 134 -12.51 2.76 3.73
N ASP A 135 -12.45 3.52 2.62
CA ASP A 135 -12.07 3.02 1.30
C ASP A 135 -10.54 2.76 1.21
N ILE A 136 -9.75 3.32 2.13
CA ILE A 136 -8.29 3.20 2.18
C ILE A 136 -7.88 2.74 3.56
N VAL A 137 -6.97 1.76 3.61
CA VAL A 137 -6.29 1.33 4.82
C VAL A 137 -4.82 1.72 4.73
N TYR A 138 -4.42 2.64 5.58
CA TYR A 138 -3.03 3.05 5.77
C TYR A 138 -2.32 2.04 6.67
N ILE A 139 -1.06 1.79 6.36
CA ILE A 139 -0.24 0.77 7.01
C ILE A 139 0.99 1.48 7.58
N LYS A 140 1.11 1.46 8.90
CA LYS A 140 2.18 2.14 9.63
C LYS A 140 2.95 1.15 10.48
N GLU A 141 4.24 1.38 10.62
CA GLU A 141 5.03 0.93 11.76
C GLU A 141 4.97 1.99 12.87
N ILE A 142 5.72 1.83 13.96
CA ILE A 142 5.68 2.74 15.12
C ILE A 142 5.93 4.20 14.71
N GLU A 143 6.92 4.46 13.84
CA GLU A 143 7.31 5.82 13.44
C GLU A 143 7.29 6.04 11.91
N GLU A 144 7.09 4.97 11.11
CA GLU A 144 7.19 5.05 9.66
C GLU A 144 5.87 4.67 8.97
N LEU A 145 5.46 5.49 8.00
CA LEU A 145 4.37 5.16 7.09
C LEU A 145 4.91 4.20 6.03
N LEU A 146 4.40 2.96 6.02
CA LEU A 146 4.88 1.93 5.10
C LEU A 146 4.13 1.96 3.76
N GLY A 147 2.88 2.42 3.77
CA GLY A 147 2.05 2.50 2.57
C GLY A 147 0.56 2.43 2.84
N LEU A 148 -0.19 2.00 1.82
CA LEU A 148 -1.63 1.79 1.91
C LEU A 148 -2.12 0.67 0.98
N ALA A 149 -3.31 0.17 1.28
CA ALA A 149 -4.08 -0.72 0.42
C ALA A 149 -5.54 -0.27 0.36
N PHE A 150 -6.18 -0.45 -0.78
CA PHE A 150 -7.60 -0.11 -0.96
C PHE A 150 -8.48 -1.18 -0.32
N ALA A 151 -9.53 -0.74 0.36
CA ALA A 151 -10.55 -1.62 0.87
C ALA A 151 -11.39 -2.20 -0.28
N THR A 152 -11.76 -3.47 -0.16
CA THR A 152 -12.65 -4.17 -1.07
C THR A 152 -14.08 -4.00 -0.59
N ARG A 153 -14.93 -3.39 -1.42
CA ARG A 153 -16.37 -3.34 -1.15
C ARG A 153 -16.95 -4.73 -1.32
N VAL A 154 -17.51 -5.26 -0.24
CA VAL A 154 -18.22 -6.54 -0.23
C VAL A 154 -19.70 -6.22 -0.24
N LYS A 155 -20.41 -6.64 -1.30
CA LYS A 155 -21.88 -6.60 -1.28
C LYS A 155 -22.36 -7.64 -0.27
N GLU A 156 -23.24 -7.22 0.62
CA GLU A 156 -24.00 -8.12 1.49
C GLU A 156 -24.94 -9.01 0.65
#